data_AF-A0A7C7DXP3-F1
#
_entry.id   AF-A0A7C7DXP3-F1
#
_cell.length_a   1.000
_cell.length_b   1.000
_cell.length_c   1.000
_cell.angle_alpha   90.00
_cell.angle_beta   90.00
_cell.angle_gamma   90.00
#
_symmetry.space_group_name_H-M   'P 1'
#
loop_
_entity.id
_entity.type
_entity.pdbx_description
1 polymer ?
#
loop_
_entity_poly.entity_id
_entity_poly.type
_entity_poly.pdbx_seq_one_letter_code
_entity_poly.pdbx_strand_id
1 'polypeptide(L)'
;MQNHQKRVWRTSHTYQGARYGLRVMGALFVLALIAAAVSALLATPPAARAQQSSTIVHDTVADFTPACAVNTGLTVSDALGGELRLAATLEDYFTGAAVDTNRWLVANANTWYSAPVTVTNGVVDLTGMYLRSQMNFATTQPRFFETRALARVDGRNA
;
A
#
# COMPACT_ATOMS: atom_id res chain seq x y z
N MET A 1 -7.48 -90.84 17.47
CA MET A 1 -8.25 -89.88 16.65
C MET A 1 -8.17 -88.51 17.32
N GLN A 2 -7.19 -87.68 16.96
CA GLN A 2 -6.97 -86.38 17.60
C GLN A 2 -6.41 -85.36 16.60
N ASN A 3 -6.92 -84.14 16.71
CA ASN A 3 -6.27 -82.87 16.38
C ASN A 3 -5.97 -82.54 14.91
N HIS A 4 -6.95 -81.97 14.20
CA HIS A 4 -6.66 -81.15 13.00
C HIS A 4 -7.39 -79.80 12.88
N GLN A 5 -8.16 -79.36 13.88
CA GLN A 5 -9.07 -78.21 13.72
C GLN A 5 -8.62 -76.87 14.36
N LYS A 6 -7.41 -76.77 14.95
CA LYS A 6 -7.02 -75.58 15.73
C LYS A 6 -6.16 -74.52 15.02
N ARG A 7 -5.78 -74.68 13.74
CA ARG A 7 -4.80 -73.78 13.08
C ARG A 7 -5.37 -72.67 12.17
N VAL A 8 -6.68 -72.59 11.94
CA VAL A 8 -7.25 -71.64 10.94
C VAL A 8 -7.70 -70.30 11.55
N TRP A 9 -7.85 -70.21 12.88
CA TRP A 9 -8.49 -69.04 13.51
C TRP A 9 -7.56 -67.87 13.87
N ARG A 10 -6.25 -67.97 13.63
CA ARG A 10 -5.29 -66.96 14.12
C ARG A 10 -4.82 -65.93 13.08
N THR A 11 -5.25 -66.03 11.83
CA THR A 11 -4.74 -65.17 10.73
C THR A 11 -5.75 -64.14 10.21
N SER A 12 -7.03 -64.24 10.59
CA SER A 12 -8.11 -63.39 10.07
C SER A 12 -8.24 -62.04 10.79
N HIS A 13 -7.83 -61.97 12.06
CA HIS A 13 -8.00 -60.76 12.88
C HIS A 13 -7.00 -59.64 12.56
N THR A 14 -5.83 -59.97 12.01
CA THR A 14 -4.76 -58.99 11.73
C THR A 14 -5.04 -58.17 10.46
N TYR A 15 -5.78 -58.72 9.49
CA TYR A 15 -6.08 -58.05 8.22
C TYR A 15 -7.30 -57.12 8.25
N GLN A 16 -8.24 -57.32 9.19
CA GLN A 16 -9.38 -56.42 9.36
C GLN A 16 -8.95 -55.10 10.02
N GLY A 17 -8.12 -55.13 11.06
CA GLY A 17 -7.65 -53.91 11.74
C GLY A 17 -6.86 -52.96 10.83
N ALA A 18 -6.00 -53.49 9.95
CA ALA A 18 -5.21 -52.69 9.02
C ALA A 18 -6.06 -51.97 7.95
N ARG A 19 -7.13 -52.62 7.46
CA ARG A 19 -8.05 -52.04 6.48
C ARG A 19 -8.96 -50.96 7.08
N TYR A 20 -9.39 -51.14 8.33
CA TYR A 20 -10.12 -50.10 9.07
C TYR A 20 -9.20 -48.92 9.42
N GLY A 21 -7.95 -49.17 9.85
CA GLY A 21 -6.98 -48.11 10.16
C GLY A 21 -6.62 -47.25 8.95
N LEU A 22 -6.42 -47.85 7.77
CA LEU A 22 -6.11 -47.12 6.54
C LEU A 22 -7.30 -46.25 6.06
N ARG A 23 -8.53 -46.73 6.26
CA ARG A 23 -9.76 -45.98 5.92
C ARG A 23 -9.99 -44.80 6.87
N VAL A 24 -9.74 -44.99 8.17
CA VAL A 24 -9.86 -43.92 9.18
C VAL A 24 -8.78 -42.85 8.97
N MET A 25 -7.54 -43.24 8.70
CA MET A 25 -6.47 -42.29 8.37
C MET A 25 -6.75 -41.51 7.08
N GLY A 26 -7.28 -42.17 6.04
CA GLY A 26 -7.69 -41.50 4.81
C GLY A 26 -8.79 -40.46 5.05
N ALA A 27 -9.80 -40.80 5.86
CA ALA A 27 -10.90 -39.88 6.21
C ALA A 27 -10.40 -38.66 7.00
N LEU A 28 -9.50 -38.87 7.97
CA LEU A 28 -8.89 -37.79 8.76
C LEU A 28 -8.04 -36.84 7.90
N PHE A 29 -7.30 -37.39 6.94
CA PHE A 29 -6.48 -36.58 6.02
C PHE A 29 -7.34 -35.69 5.12
N VAL A 30 -8.45 -36.23 4.59
CA VAL A 30 -9.42 -35.44 3.80
C VAL A 30 -10.08 -34.36 4.65
N LEU A 31 -10.47 -34.67 5.88
CA LEU A 31 -11.04 -33.68 6.81
C LEU A 31 -10.04 -32.55 7.14
N ALA A 32 -8.76 -32.87 7.33
CA ALA A 32 -7.71 -31.87 7.55
C ALA A 32 -7.51 -30.96 6.34
N LEU A 33 -7.55 -31.52 5.12
CA LEU A 33 -7.47 -30.73 3.89
C LEU A 33 -8.67 -29.79 3.72
N ILE A 34 -9.88 -30.25 4.03
CA ILE A 34 -11.09 -29.42 3.98
C ILE A 34 -11.01 -28.30 5.03
N ALA A 35 -10.58 -28.60 6.26
CA ALA A 35 -10.43 -27.59 7.30
C ALA A 35 -9.38 -26.52 6.93
N ALA A 36 -8.27 -26.93 6.31
CA ALA A 36 -7.25 -26.01 5.81
C ALA A 36 -7.78 -25.12 4.67
N ALA A 37 -8.53 -25.69 3.72
CA ALA A 37 -9.15 -24.94 2.63
C ALA A 37 -10.18 -23.92 3.15
N VAL A 38 -11.03 -24.32 4.11
CA VAL A 38 -12.02 -23.42 4.74
C VAL A 38 -11.33 -22.30 5.50
N SER A 39 -10.25 -22.59 6.22
CA SER A 39 -9.46 -21.58 6.94
C SER A 39 -8.80 -20.58 5.98
N ALA A 40 -8.34 -21.03 4.81
CA ALA A 40 -7.79 -20.17 3.77
C ALA A 40 -8.87 -19.28 3.12
N LEU A 41 -10.10 -19.77 2.93
CA LEU A 41 -11.22 -18.94 2.46
C LEU A 41 -11.62 -17.86 3.47
N LEU A 42 -11.61 -18.19 4.77
CA LEU A 42 -11.94 -17.26 5.85
C LEU A 42 -10.83 -16.23 6.12
N ALA A 43 -9.59 -16.51 5.71
CA ALA A 43 -8.45 -15.60 5.79
C ALA A 43 -8.36 -14.62 4.61
N THR A 44 -9.34 -14.63 3.69
CA THR A 44 -9.39 -13.58 2.66
C THR A 44 -9.62 -12.24 3.34
N PRO A 45 -8.73 -11.24 3.14
CA PRO A 45 -8.98 -9.91 3.66
C PRO A 45 -10.31 -9.42 3.10
N PRO A 46 -11.17 -8.77 3.90
CA PRO A 46 -12.41 -8.24 3.38
C PRO A 46 -12.07 -7.28 2.26
N ALA A 47 -12.48 -7.62 1.03
CA ALA A 47 -12.53 -6.64 -0.04
C ALA A 47 -13.53 -5.57 0.44
N ALA A 48 -13.04 -4.36 0.71
CA ALA A 48 -13.89 -3.22 1.03
C ALA A 48 -14.91 -3.06 -0.10
N ARG A 49 -16.17 -3.39 0.17
CA ARG A 49 -17.25 -3.16 -0.77
C ARG A 49 -17.69 -1.72 -0.60
N ALA A 50 -17.24 -0.84 -1.49
CA ALA A 50 -17.61 0.57 -1.52
C ALA A 50 -19.07 0.82 -1.96
N GLN A 51 -19.91 -0.21 -2.09
CA GLN A 51 -21.24 -0.05 -2.68
C GLN A 51 -22.33 -0.16 -1.62
N GLN A 52 -22.68 0.98 -1.03
CA GLN A 52 -23.99 1.15 -0.37
C GLN A 52 -25.05 1.46 -1.43
N SER A 53 -26.32 1.09 -1.17
CA SER A 53 -27.42 1.12 -2.15
C SER A 53 -27.90 2.54 -2.54
N SER A 54 -27.12 3.57 -2.22
CA SER A 54 -27.38 4.97 -2.53
C SER A 54 -26.10 5.60 -3.08
N THR A 55 -26.23 6.49 -4.06
CA THR A 55 -25.12 7.28 -4.58
C THR A 55 -24.64 8.23 -3.48
N ILE A 56 -23.52 7.91 -2.86
CA ILE A 56 -22.80 8.81 -1.95
C ILE A 56 -21.71 9.47 -2.80
N VAL A 57 -21.73 10.80 -2.86
CA VAL A 57 -20.65 11.57 -3.48
C VAL A 57 -19.56 11.72 -2.44
N HIS A 58 -18.37 11.22 -2.76
CA HIS A 58 -17.13 11.46 -2.04
C HIS A 58 -16.33 12.47 -2.85
N ASP A 59 -16.27 13.73 -2.42
CA ASP A 59 -15.62 14.84 -3.14
C ASP A 59 -14.54 15.55 -2.31
N THR A 60 -14.24 15.06 -1.11
CA THR A 60 -13.15 15.56 -0.27
C THR A 60 -12.09 14.49 -0.01
N VAL A 61 -10.84 14.90 0.22
CA VAL A 61 -9.75 13.99 0.63
C VAL A 61 -10.14 13.20 1.88
N ALA A 62 -10.84 13.84 2.82
CA ALA A 62 -11.30 13.20 4.05
C ALA A 62 -12.19 11.98 3.78
N ASP A 63 -13.00 12.02 2.71
CA ASP A 63 -13.87 10.90 2.33
C ASP A 63 -13.13 9.62 1.95
N PHE A 64 -11.88 9.74 1.52
CA PHE A 64 -11.04 8.62 1.10
C PHE A 64 -10.01 8.20 2.15
N THR A 65 -9.91 8.91 3.28
CA THR A 65 -8.90 8.66 4.31
C THR A 65 -9.15 7.48 5.26
N PRO A 66 -10.39 7.02 5.56
CA PRO A 66 -10.59 5.93 6.54
C PRO A 66 -11.20 4.61 6.03
N ALA A 67 -11.59 4.44 4.75
CA ALA A 67 -12.42 3.28 4.37
C ALA A 67 -11.86 2.35 3.28
N CYS A 68 -10.85 2.78 2.52
CA CYS A 68 -10.25 1.95 1.48
C CYS A 68 -8.82 1.64 1.87
N ALA A 69 -8.49 0.35 1.98
CA ALA A 69 -7.11 -0.08 2.03
C ALA A 69 -6.40 0.41 0.76
N VAL A 70 -5.80 1.59 0.83
CA VAL A 70 -4.89 2.05 -0.20
C VAL A 70 -3.74 1.05 -0.21
N ASN A 71 -3.48 0.46 -1.38
CA ASN A 71 -2.33 -0.42 -1.58
C ASN A 71 -1.07 0.28 -1.02
N THR A 72 -0.17 -0.46 -0.37
CA THR A 72 1.04 0.13 0.23
C THR A 72 1.78 0.98 -0.81
N GLY A 73 1.95 2.28 -0.55
CA GLY A 73 2.57 3.25 -1.47
C GLY A 73 1.60 4.18 -2.20
N LEU A 74 0.29 3.94 -2.11
CA LEU A 74 -0.72 4.87 -2.61
C LEU A 74 -1.10 5.89 -1.53
N THR A 75 -1.14 7.17 -1.91
CA THR A 75 -1.59 8.27 -1.06
C THR A 75 -2.79 8.95 -1.69
N VAL A 76 -3.78 9.28 -0.87
CA VAL A 76 -4.84 10.23 -1.26
C VAL A 76 -4.21 11.61 -1.29
N SER A 77 -4.26 12.28 -2.42
CA SER A 77 -3.75 13.63 -2.62
C SER A 77 -4.88 14.61 -2.84
N ASP A 78 -4.73 15.82 -2.34
CA ASP A 78 -5.62 16.96 -2.59
C ASP A 78 -5.45 17.58 -4.00
N ALA A 79 -4.49 17.10 -4.80
CA ALA A 79 -4.32 17.53 -6.18
C ALA A 79 -5.64 17.37 -6.94
N LEU A 80 -6.18 18.50 -7.44
CA LEU A 80 -7.41 18.57 -8.22
C LEU A 80 -8.68 17.96 -7.57
N GLY A 81 -8.73 17.84 -6.24
CA GLY A 81 -9.96 17.44 -5.52
C GLY A 81 -10.05 15.98 -5.10
N GLY A 82 -8.93 15.26 -5.01
CA GLY A 82 -8.90 13.91 -4.43
C GLY A 82 -8.48 12.83 -5.42
N GLU A 83 -7.19 12.76 -5.74
CA GLU A 83 -6.64 11.66 -6.54
C GLU A 83 -5.96 10.61 -5.65
N LEU A 84 -6.19 9.33 -5.99
CA LEU A 84 -5.34 8.24 -5.54
C LEU A 84 -4.15 8.15 -6.48
N ARG A 85 -2.94 8.36 -5.95
CA ARG A 85 -1.72 8.29 -6.75
C ARG A 85 -0.60 7.59 -6.02
N LEU A 86 0.34 7.08 -6.80
CA LEU A 86 1.62 6.62 -6.29
C LEU A 86 2.41 7.86 -5.87
N ALA A 87 2.77 7.94 -4.59
CA ALA A 87 3.56 9.05 -4.09
C ALA A 87 4.90 9.11 -4.84
N ALA A 88 5.24 10.29 -5.39
CA ALA A 88 6.55 10.48 -5.99
C ALA A 88 7.63 10.43 -4.90
N THR A 89 8.84 10.01 -5.27
CA THR A 89 9.97 9.91 -4.32
C THR A 89 10.31 11.26 -3.68
N LEU A 90 10.06 12.35 -4.40
CA LEU A 90 10.07 13.71 -3.89
C LEU A 90 8.87 14.44 -4.45
N GLU A 91 8.09 15.02 -3.55
CA GLU A 91 6.95 15.86 -3.88
C GLU A 91 6.66 16.83 -2.76
N ASP A 92 6.23 18.03 -3.13
CA ASP A 92 5.83 19.04 -2.17
C ASP A 92 4.71 19.92 -2.76
N TYR A 93 3.58 19.97 -2.07
CA TYR A 93 2.47 20.87 -2.38
C TYR A 93 2.55 22.18 -1.60
N PHE A 94 3.57 22.34 -0.75
CA PHE A 94 3.77 23.53 0.08
C PHE A 94 2.53 23.87 0.92
N THR A 95 1.85 22.84 1.46
CA THR A 95 0.64 22.99 2.29
C THR A 95 0.94 23.46 3.71
N GLY A 96 2.20 23.35 4.15
CA GLY A 96 2.67 23.90 5.42
C GLY A 96 2.84 25.42 5.38
N ALA A 97 3.02 26.03 6.55
CA ALA A 97 3.27 27.47 6.67
C ALA A 97 4.68 27.90 6.23
N ALA A 98 5.57 26.94 5.94
CA ALA A 98 6.95 27.17 5.54
C ALA A 98 7.47 25.98 4.69
N VAL A 99 8.61 26.17 4.04
CA VAL A 99 9.33 25.11 3.32
C VAL A 99 9.81 24.04 4.30
N ASP A 100 9.57 22.77 3.99
CA ASP A 100 10.13 21.64 4.75
C ASP A 100 11.64 21.53 4.54
N THR A 101 12.42 21.96 5.54
CA THR A 101 13.89 21.94 5.48
C THR A 101 14.49 20.55 5.55
N ASN A 102 13.72 19.50 5.88
CA ASN A 102 14.19 18.11 5.77
C ASN A 102 14.17 17.64 4.31
N ARG A 103 13.30 18.24 3.49
CA ARG A 103 13.14 17.91 2.07
C ARG A 103 13.95 18.84 1.17
N TRP A 104 14.02 20.11 1.53
CA TRP A 104 14.64 21.16 0.71
C TRP A 104 15.75 21.88 1.46
N LEU A 105 16.84 22.16 0.73
CA LEU A 105 17.80 23.20 1.08
C LEU A 105 17.36 24.51 0.44
N VAL A 106 17.37 25.57 1.24
CA VAL A 106 17.04 26.94 0.81
C VAL A 106 18.34 27.71 0.64
N ALA A 107 18.52 28.37 -0.50
CA ALA A 107 19.71 29.18 -0.74
C ALA A 107 19.44 30.34 -1.71
N ASN A 108 20.36 31.31 -1.70
CA ASN A 108 20.32 32.45 -2.60
C ASN A 108 20.83 32.03 -3.99
N ALA A 109 20.13 32.42 -5.05
CA ALA A 109 20.61 32.23 -6.42
C ALA A 109 21.83 33.11 -6.73
N ASN A 110 21.96 34.24 -6.03
CA ASN A 110 23.07 35.19 -6.16
C ASN A 110 23.68 35.48 -4.78
N THR A 111 24.99 35.72 -4.71
CA THR A 111 25.69 36.00 -3.44
C THR A 111 25.38 37.37 -2.84
N TRP A 112 24.95 38.32 -3.67
CA TRP A 112 24.71 39.73 -3.32
C TRP A 112 23.23 40.05 -3.04
N TYR A 113 22.34 39.07 -3.16
CA TYR A 113 20.91 39.25 -2.94
C TYR A 113 20.34 38.09 -2.14
N SER A 114 19.52 38.42 -1.14
CA SER A 114 18.74 37.45 -0.38
C SER A 114 17.36 38.04 -0.11
N ALA A 115 16.34 37.21 -0.22
CA ALA A 115 14.97 37.54 0.12
C ALA A 115 14.35 36.41 0.95
N PRO A 116 13.32 36.71 1.76
CA PRO A 116 12.57 35.65 2.44
C PRO A 116 11.92 34.71 1.43
N VAL A 117 12.04 33.40 1.66
CA VAL A 117 11.19 32.41 1.00
C VAL A 117 9.90 32.31 1.78
N THR A 118 8.78 32.54 1.11
CA THR A 118 7.45 32.49 1.73
C THR A 118 6.62 31.39 1.09
N VAL A 119 5.81 30.73 1.91
CA VAL A 119 4.80 29.78 1.47
C VAL A 119 3.44 30.36 1.83
N THR A 120 2.56 30.51 0.84
CA THR A 120 1.22 31.05 1.05
C THR A 120 0.26 30.35 0.08
N ASN A 121 -0.82 29.79 0.62
CA ASN A 121 -1.86 29.11 -0.16
C ASN A 121 -1.32 28.04 -1.13
N GLY A 122 -0.36 27.21 -0.67
CA GLY A 122 0.22 26.15 -1.50
C GLY A 122 1.21 26.64 -2.57
N VAL A 123 1.59 27.92 -2.53
CA VAL A 123 2.55 28.52 -3.47
C VAL A 123 3.79 28.98 -2.73
N VAL A 124 4.95 28.61 -3.26
CA VAL A 124 6.25 29.11 -2.79
C VAL A 124 6.72 30.29 -3.65
N ASP A 125 7.08 31.40 -3.01
CA ASP A 125 7.72 32.55 -3.68
C ASP A 125 9.25 32.44 -3.57
N LEU A 126 9.91 32.44 -4.73
CA LEU A 126 11.36 32.33 -4.87
C LEU A 126 11.94 33.54 -5.60
N THR A 127 11.86 34.72 -4.97
CA THR A 127 12.47 35.93 -5.52
C THR A 127 13.99 35.89 -5.29
N GLY A 128 14.78 35.57 -6.33
CA GLY A 128 16.25 35.49 -6.22
C GLY A 128 16.76 34.37 -5.30
N MET A 129 15.87 33.45 -4.92
CA MET A 129 16.13 32.28 -4.08
C MET A 129 15.92 31.00 -4.90
N TYR A 130 16.45 29.88 -4.43
CA TYR A 130 16.13 28.56 -4.99
C TYR A 130 15.95 27.51 -3.89
N LEU A 131 15.21 26.46 -4.24
CA LEU A 131 15.12 25.23 -3.48
C LEU A 131 15.93 24.14 -4.18
N ARG A 132 16.72 23.40 -3.40
CA ARG A 132 17.40 22.20 -3.88
C ARG A 132 16.94 21.02 -3.04
N SER A 133 16.54 19.94 -3.68
CA SER A 133 16.27 18.67 -3.00
C SER A 133 17.44 18.26 -2.11
N GLN A 134 17.15 17.84 -0.87
CA GLN A 134 18.10 17.13 -0.01
C GLN A 134 18.42 15.73 -0.58
N MET A 135 17.44 15.10 -1.24
CA MET A 135 17.60 13.81 -1.90
C MET A 135 18.38 13.95 -3.21
N ASN A 136 19.32 13.03 -3.43
CA ASN A 136 20.12 12.97 -4.65
C ASN A 136 19.49 11.99 -5.67
N PHE A 137 19.14 12.51 -6.84
CA PHE A 137 18.56 11.72 -7.94
C PHE A 137 19.58 11.32 -9.02
N ALA A 138 20.88 11.50 -8.80
CA ALA A 138 21.92 11.29 -9.81
C ALA A 138 21.86 9.89 -10.47
N THR A 139 21.55 8.86 -9.68
CA THR A 139 21.50 7.45 -10.09
C THR A 139 20.09 6.97 -10.45
N THR A 140 19.05 7.76 -10.20
CA THR A 140 17.67 7.39 -10.52
C THR A 140 17.47 7.46 -12.03
N GLN A 141 16.97 6.38 -12.65
CA GLN A 141 16.61 6.35 -14.08
C GLN A 141 15.42 5.39 -14.28
N PRO A 142 14.41 5.74 -15.10
CA PRO A 142 14.21 7.05 -15.74
C PRO A 142 13.83 8.15 -14.75
N ARG A 143 14.06 9.41 -15.14
CA ARG A 143 13.69 10.59 -14.33
C ARG A 143 12.58 11.38 -15.01
N PHE A 144 11.50 11.58 -14.29
CA PHE A 144 10.44 12.51 -14.64
C PHE A 144 10.29 13.50 -13.49
N PHE A 145 10.36 14.79 -13.80
CA PHE A 145 10.13 15.87 -12.86
C PHE A 145 9.11 16.81 -13.49
N GLU A 146 8.12 17.18 -12.70
CA GLU A 146 7.12 18.15 -13.08
C GLU A 146 7.02 19.22 -12.00
N THR A 147 6.79 20.46 -12.42
CA THR A 147 6.53 21.57 -11.52
C THR A 147 5.50 22.49 -12.16
N ARG A 148 4.62 23.05 -11.33
CA ARG A 148 3.72 24.13 -11.74
C ARG A 148 4.27 25.43 -11.18
N ALA A 149 4.73 26.30 -12.06
CA ALA A 149 5.31 27.59 -11.69
C ALA A 149 4.74 28.72 -12.54
N LEU A 150 4.63 29.90 -11.93
CA LEU A 150 4.38 31.15 -12.65
C LEU A 150 5.71 31.89 -12.77
N ALA A 151 6.19 32.08 -14.00
CA ALA A 151 7.35 32.92 -14.25
C ALA A 151 6.96 34.39 -14.01
N ARG A 152 7.77 35.12 -13.24
CA ARG A 152 7.63 36.59 -13.16
C ARG A 152 8.22 37.21 -14.41
N VAL A 153 7.38 37.88 -15.19
CA VAL A 153 7.83 38.79 -16.25
C VAL A 153 7.95 40.15 -15.57
N ASP A 154 9.16 40.71 -15.54
CA ASP A 154 9.45 42.10 -15.12
C ASP A 154 9.46 42.42 -13.61
N GLY A 155 9.52 41.42 -12.73
CA GLY A 155 9.61 41.67 -11.28
C GLY A 155 8.33 42.21 -10.62
N ARG A 156 7.20 42.19 -11.33
CA ARG A 156 5.85 42.37 -10.76
C ARG A 156 4.97 41.18 -11.15
N ASN A 157 4.08 40.78 -10.24
CA ASN A 157 3.14 39.69 -10.48
C ASN A 157 2.21 40.09 -11.65
N ALA A 158 2.10 39.22 -12.65
CA ALA A 158 1.02 39.25 -13.64
C ALA A 158 -0.21 38.52 -13.08
#